data_AF-D9QJ48-F1
#
_entry.id   AF-D9QJ48-F1
#
_cell.length_a   1.000
_cell.length_b   1.000
_cell.length_c   1.000
_cell.angle_alpha   90.00
_cell.angle_beta   90.00
_cell.angle_gamma   90.00
#
_symmetry.space_group_name_H-M   'P 1'
#
loop_
_entity.id
_entity.type
_entity.pdbx_description
1 polymer ?
#
loop_
_entity_poly.entity_id
_entity_poly.type
_entity_poly.pdbx_seq_one_letter_code
_entity_poly.pdbx_strand_id
1 'polypeptide(L)'
;MAGPVHYELYIRKTAPSPWTLMQATENRQQAIEAAEEILRDKHAVAVRVTKETLDPDTMEFNSVTVLTRGAPEAPRKRVVDQADRPNCMTPADLYTPHARDLLGRVLEDWLMRNGVTPFELLHRPDLVERLEASGVEVQHAIQKIAIPESQATGQPVHELIRHYQRLVEQAMERVMTAGRKGTFPDLANRSLADVAHRLAGTADRAFVMGGVIAGALVGVRGARGRLDRLMDLADRAPMEGAPRALVMVGIEQILVELLAARTGLAEILGPALDQGGSLAAVVRMVAPREIDALIAHDPRMALLMPAVDGAAARLGQRLDAGEYPILAASLARMVLRELQGPRRLRPADAPGEIDILRTLAMSLTATAGRLLTLEEVQNAFIERSKSLVTADFVQSYVVSCETVLCEAEQLTRLCENVTGAANKRSAARWLAACVTSLRFESEMRGAGPTAARKLQILAQLQRSVRAAALSDHDTEQIGGAIGVVGGTIEAEAKLTTQLARAPAPIPQKLSALLRLAAGETAPFGPAADRAKAEAIRMFRAPEARASLSASPETLVPLKTLMRAAGLAA
;
A
#
# COMPACT_ATOMS: atom_id res chain seq x y z
N MET A 1 -57.54 -21.69 -60.18
CA MET A 1 -58.45 -21.27 -59.09
C MET A 1 -57.69 -21.50 -57.79
N ALA A 2 -57.68 -20.56 -56.84
CA ALA A 2 -57.01 -20.78 -55.56
C ALA A 2 -57.65 -21.98 -54.86
N GLY A 3 -56.85 -22.97 -54.46
CA GLY A 3 -57.34 -24.17 -53.79
C GLY A 3 -57.92 -23.85 -52.40
N PRO A 4 -58.54 -24.84 -51.73
CA PRO A 4 -59.15 -24.64 -50.42
C PRO A 4 -58.13 -24.08 -49.41
N VAL A 5 -58.60 -23.16 -48.58
CA VAL A 5 -57.81 -22.42 -47.59
C VAL A 5 -58.33 -22.74 -46.20
N HIS A 6 -57.43 -23.08 -45.28
CA HIS A 6 -57.73 -23.14 -43.86
C HIS A 6 -56.64 -22.43 -43.04
N TYR A 7 -56.93 -22.17 -41.76
CA TYR A 7 -56.06 -21.48 -40.83
C TYR A 7 -55.76 -22.37 -39.63
N GLU A 8 -54.49 -22.49 -39.29
CA GLU A 8 -53.99 -23.32 -38.20
C GLU A 8 -53.44 -22.46 -37.06
N LEU A 9 -53.94 -22.66 -35.84
CA LEU A 9 -53.47 -21.99 -34.64
C LEU A 9 -52.52 -22.90 -33.87
N TYR A 10 -51.25 -22.48 -33.82
CA TYR A 10 -50.20 -23.08 -33.01
C TYR A 10 -50.02 -22.31 -31.71
N ILE A 11 -49.85 -23.03 -30.61
CA ILE A 11 -49.57 -22.45 -29.30
C ILE A 11 -48.24 -22.94 -28.74
N ARG A 12 -47.66 -22.14 -27.85
CA ARG A 12 -46.47 -22.48 -27.07
C ARG A 12 -46.77 -22.27 -25.60
N LYS A 13 -46.91 -23.34 -24.82
CA LYS A 13 -47.32 -23.26 -23.40
C LYS A 13 -46.28 -22.61 -22.49
N THR A 14 -44.99 -22.90 -22.70
CA THR A 14 -43.86 -22.29 -21.97
C THR A 14 -42.72 -21.91 -22.90
N ALA A 15 -41.82 -21.01 -22.48
CA ALA A 15 -40.71 -20.52 -23.29
C ALA A 15 -39.76 -21.59 -23.87
N PRO A 16 -39.59 -22.80 -23.28
CA PRO A 16 -38.86 -23.90 -23.92
C PRO A 16 -39.73 -24.90 -24.70
N SER A 17 -41.07 -24.87 -24.59
CA SER A 17 -41.95 -25.87 -25.25
C SER A 17 -41.89 -25.79 -26.78
N PRO A 18 -42.07 -26.89 -27.53
CA PRO A 18 -42.28 -26.83 -28.96
C PRO A 18 -43.63 -26.19 -29.30
N TRP A 19 -43.81 -25.76 -30.55
CA TRP A 19 -45.11 -25.33 -31.08
C TRP A 19 -46.04 -26.54 -31.20
N THR A 20 -47.27 -26.41 -30.74
CA THR A 20 -48.30 -27.46 -30.84
C THR A 20 -49.52 -26.90 -31.55
N LEU A 21 -50.03 -27.61 -32.57
CA LEU A 21 -51.29 -27.25 -33.22
C LEU A 21 -52.43 -27.41 -32.19
N MET A 22 -53.19 -26.34 -31.98
CA MET A 22 -54.35 -26.34 -31.10
C MET A 22 -55.65 -26.57 -31.88
N GLN A 23 -55.81 -25.86 -32.99
CA GLN A 23 -57.03 -25.92 -33.80
C GLN A 23 -56.75 -25.55 -35.26
N ALA A 24 -57.63 -26.00 -36.16
CA ALA A 24 -57.69 -25.58 -37.55
C ALA A 24 -59.12 -25.13 -37.88
N THR A 25 -59.28 -24.02 -38.59
CA THR A 25 -60.60 -23.47 -39.00
C THR A 25 -60.51 -22.84 -40.38
N GLU A 26 -61.59 -22.87 -41.16
CA GLU A 26 -61.67 -22.20 -42.45
C GLU A 26 -61.88 -20.68 -42.30
N ASN A 27 -62.26 -20.21 -41.09
CA ASN A 27 -62.52 -18.81 -40.81
C ASN A 27 -61.31 -18.11 -40.17
N ARG A 28 -60.71 -17.18 -40.92
CA ARG A 28 -59.56 -16.35 -40.48
C ARG A 28 -59.81 -15.61 -39.17
N GLN A 29 -60.99 -14.99 -39.04
CA GLN A 29 -61.30 -14.12 -37.92
C GLN A 29 -61.38 -14.93 -36.62
N GLN A 30 -62.01 -16.10 -36.69
CA GLN A 30 -62.13 -17.03 -35.58
C GLN A 30 -60.76 -17.56 -35.11
N ALA A 31 -59.84 -17.86 -36.04
CA ALA A 31 -58.49 -18.31 -35.69
C ALA A 31 -57.69 -17.24 -34.92
N ILE A 32 -57.85 -15.97 -35.31
CA ILE A 32 -57.18 -14.82 -34.69
C ILE A 32 -57.77 -14.53 -33.31
N GLU A 33 -59.11 -14.50 -33.19
CA GLU A 33 -59.79 -14.23 -31.92
C GLU A 33 -59.45 -15.28 -30.87
N ALA A 34 -59.45 -16.56 -31.24
CA ALA A 34 -59.05 -17.65 -30.35
C ALA A 34 -57.55 -17.57 -29.96
N ALA A 35 -56.68 -17.14 -30.87
CA ALA A 35 -55.26 -16.92 -30.55
C ALA A 35 -55.08 -15.81 -29.51
N GLU A 36 -55.83 -14.73 -29.64
CA GLU A 36 -55.80 -13.61 -28.70
C GLU A 36 -56.43 -13.96 -27.35
N GLU A 37 -57.51 -14.76 -27.34
CA GLU A 37 -58.13 -15.28 -26.12
C GLU A 37 -57.17 -16.18 -25.34
N ILE A 38 -56.48 -17.12 -26.01
CA ILE A 38 -55.49 -18.00 -25.37
C ILE A 38 -54.34 -17.21 -24.71
N LEU A 39 -53.88 -16.14 -25.34
CA LEU A 39 -52.87 -15.26 -24.75
C LEU A 39 -53.43 -14.45 -23.57
N ARG A 40 -54.65 -13.94 -23.71
CA ARG A 40 -55.33 -13.14 -22.67
C ARG A 40 -55.55 -13.96 -21.40
N ASP A 41 -55.98 -15.20 -21.56
CA ASP A 41 -56.22 -16.14 -20.47
C ASP A 41 -54.93 -16.78 -19.93
N LYS A 42 -53.77 -16.42 -20.50
CA LYS A 42 -52.44 -16.90 -20.11
C LYS A 42 -52.28 -18.42 -20.23
N HIS A 43 -53.02 -19.06 -21.12
CA HIS A 43 -52.90 -20.49 -21.42
C HIS A 43 -51.68 -20.82 -22.30
N ALA A 44 -51.06 -19.80 -22.92
CA ALA A 44 -49.81 -19.93 -23.67
C ALA A 44 -48.93 -18.68 -23.51
N VAL A 45 -47.61 -18.82 -23.68
CA VAL A 45 -46.65 -17.70 -23.72
C VAL A 45 -46.44 -17.13 -25.13
N ALA A 46 -46.81 -17.89 -26.17
CA ALA A 46 -46.81 -17.44 -27.55
C ALA A 46 -47.84 -18.19 -28.39
N VAL A 47 -48.39 -17.52 -29.40
CA VAL A 47 -49.34 -18.08 -30.37
C VAL A 47 -48.94 -17.68 -31.79
N ARG A 48 -49.23 -18.56 -32.75
CA ARG A 48 -48.96 -18.36 -34.17
C ARG A 48 -50.11 -18.90 -35.00
N VAL A 49 -50.68 -18.07 -35.87
CA VAL A 49 -51.70 -18.50 -36.84
C VAL A 49 -51.05 -18.57 -38.21
N THR A 50 -51.13 -19.72 -38.88
CA THR A 50 -50.73 -19.89 -40.28
C THR A 50 -51.96 -20.08 -41.17
N LYS A 51 -51.88 -19.60 -42.40
CA LYS A 51 -52.84 -19.84 -43.47
C LYS A 51 -52.24 -20.90 -44.35
N GLU A 52 -52.90 -22.03 -44.46
CA GLU A 52 -52.55 -23.11 -45.36
C GLU A 52 -53.40 -22.97 -46.62
N THR A 53 -52.76 -22.89 -47.78
CA THR A 53 -53.45 -22.86 -49.08
C THR A 53 -53.03 -24.10 -49.87
N LEU A 54 -53.99 -24.97 -50.18
CA LEU A 54 -53.72 -26.16 -51.00
C LEU A 54 -53.45 -25.74 -52.45
N ASP A 55 -52.34 -26.18 -53.01
CA ASP A 55 -52.08 -26.09 -54.44
C ASP A 55 -52.70 -27.32 -55.14
N PRO A 56 -53.74 -27.14 -55.99
CA PRO A 56 -54.45 -28.26 -56.60
C PRO A 56 -53.61 -29.06 -57.61
N ASP A 57 -52.51 -28.49 -58.13
CA ASP A 57 -51.66 -29.18 -59.12
C ASP A 57 -50.60 -30.06 -58.45
N THR A 58 -50.07 -29.63 -57.30
CA THR A 58 -49.01 -30.34 -56.56
C THR A 58 -49.53 -31.13 -55.36
N MET A 59 -50.76 -30.87 -54.91
CA MET A 59 -51.35 -31.37 -53.66
C MET A 59 -50.56 -30.98 -52.40
N GLU A 60 -49.68 -29.98 -52.49
CA GLU A 60 -48.90 -29.46 -51.38
C GLU A 60 -49.58 -28.23 -50.74
N PHE A 61 -49.39 -28.05 -49.43
CA PHE A 61 -49.88 -26.87 -48.72
C PHE A 61 -48.82 -25.77 -48.67
N ASN A 62 -49.18 -24.60 -49.17
CA ASN A 62 -48.39 -23.39 -48.99
C ASN A 62 -48.79 -22.69 -47.69
N SER A 63 -47.91 -22.76 -46.70
CA SER A 63 -48.09 -22.16 -45.37
C SER A 63 -47.61 -20.70 -45.33
N VAL A 64 -48.50 -19.78 -44.97
CA VAL A 64 -48.16 -18.36 -44.76
C VAL A 64 -48.55 -17.94 -43.35
N THR A 65 -47.60 -17.42 -42.56
CA THR A 65 -47.92 -16.94 -41.20
C THR A 65 -48.74 -15.65 -41.26
N VAL A 66 -49.93 -15.67 -40.65
CA VAL A 66 -50.88 -14.56 -40.59
C VAL A 66 -50.70 -13.72 -39.33
N LEU A 67 -50.39 -14.37 -38.20
CA LEU A 67 -50.25 -13.73 -36.91
C LEU A 67 -49.18 -14.45 -36.09
N THR A 68 -48.32 -13.70 -35.39
CA THR A 68 -47.47 -14.22 -34.31
C THR A 68 -47.47 -13.23 -33.16
N ARG A 69 -47.78 -13.69 -31.95
CA ARG A 69 -47.88 -12.85 -30.73
C ARG A 69 -47.30 -13.60 -29.53
N GLY A 70 -46.78 -12.85 -28.55
CA GLY A 70 -46.16 -13.38 -27.33
C GLY A 70 -44.62 -13.38 -27.38
N ALA A 71 -43.97 -14.32 -26.70
CA ALA A 71 -42.51 -14.51 -26.67
C ALA A 71 -42.06 -15.71 -27.56
N PRO A 72 -41.95 -15.53 -28.90
CA PRO A 72 -41.78 -16.65 -29.84
C PRO A 72 -40.36 -17.25 -29.86
N GLU A 73 -39.32 -16.56 -29.42
CA GLU A 73 -37.92 -17.02 -29.50
C GLU A 73 -37.32 -17.38 -28.12
N ALA A 74 -36.54 -18.46 -28.06
CA ALA A 74 -35.69 -18.73 -26.91
C ALA A 74 -34.45 -17.82 -26.95
N PRO A 75 -33.98 -17.26 -25.83
CA PRO A 75 -32.78 -16.41 -25.82
C PRO A 75 -31.60 -17.20 -26.38
N ARG A 76 -30.94 -16.66 -27.42
CA ARG A 76 -29.77 -17.29 -28.05
C ARG A 76 -28.63 -17.40 -27.03
N LYS A 77 -28.01 -18.58 -26.95
CA LYS A 77 -26.77 -18.79 -26.18
C LYS A 77 -25.67 -17.94 -26.83
N ARG A 78 -25.12 -16.97 -26.10
CA ARG A 78 -24.04 -16.10 -26.57
C ARG A 78 -22.80 -16.94 -26.87
N VAL A 79 -22.17 -16.71 -28.01
CA VAL A 79 -20.87 -17.30 -28.35
C VAL A 79 -19.83 -16.63 -27.44
N VAL A 80 -19.17 -17.43 -26.61
CA VAL A 80 -18.12 -16.99 -25.67
C VAL A 80 -16.86 -16.66 -26.49
N ASP A 81 -16.35 -15.44 -26.34
CA ASP A 81 -15.15 -14.99 -27.06
C ASP A 81 -13.87 -15.57 -26.43
N GLN A 82 -12.74 -15.59 -27.14
CA GLN A 82 -11.48 -16.14 -26.57
C GLN A 82 -11.00 -15.40 -25.30
N ALA A 83 -11.35 -14.12 -25.17
CA ALA A 83 -11.06 -13.28 -24.01
C ALA A 83 -11.91 -13.61 -22.78
N ASP A 84 -13.02 -14.33 -22.94
CA ASP A 84 -13.96 -14.64 -21.86
C ASP A 84 -13.63 -15.97 -21.16
N ARG A 85 -12.51 -16.65 -21.48
CA ARG A 85 -12.18 -17.98 -20.94
C ARG A 85 -11.90 -17.95 -19.42
N PRO A 86 -12.21 -19.04 -18.70
CA PRO A 86 -11.84 -19.16 -17.30
C PRO A 86 -10.33 -19.04 -17.07
N ASN A 87 -9.94 -18.38 -15.99
CA ASN A 87 -8.54 -18.04 -15.71
C ASN A 87 -7.64 -19.27 -15.49
N CYS A 88 -8.20 -20.38 -14.99
CA CYS A 88 -7.50 -21.66 -14.81
C CYS A 88 -8.23 -22.75 -15.60
N MET A 89 -7.50 -23.54 -16.38
CA MET A 89 -8.05 -24.57 -17.26
C MET A 89 -7.63 -25.99 -16.87
N THR A 90 -6.44 -26.14 -16.31
CA THR A 90 -5.84 -27.42 -15.94
C THR A 90 -5.37 -27.40 -14.48
N PRO A 91 -5.27 -28.57 -13.81
CA PRO A 91 -4.77 -28.61 -12.42
C PRO A 91 -3.37 -28.00 -12.23
N ALA A 92 -2.56 -27.94 -13.29
CA ALA A 92 -1.25 -27.28 -13.24
C ALA A 92 -1.35 -25.76 -13.05
N ASP A 93 -2.43 -25.13 -13.52
CA ASP A 93 -2.64 -23.68 -13.42
C ASP A 93 -2.80 -23.22 -11.97
N LEU A 94 -3.29 -24.10 -11.09
CA LEU A 94 -3.40 -23.85 -9.65
C LEU A 94 -2.05 -23.65 -8.96
N TYR A 95 -0.95 -24.12 -9.58
CA TYR A 95 0.41 -23.96 -9.07
C TYR A 95 1.06 -22.66 -9.55
N THR A 96 0.37 -21.81 -10.31
CA THR A 96 0.91 -20.50 -10.68
C THR A 96 0.90 -19.54 -9.48
N PRO A 97 1.83 -18.56 -9.39
CA PRO A 97 1.86 -17.61 -8.28
C PRO A 97 0.53 -16.86 -8.09
N HIS A 98 -0.12 -16.48 -9.18
CA HIS A 98 -1.42 -15.77 -9.13
C HIS A 98 -2.54 -16.66 -8.61
N ALA A 99 -2.61 -17.93 -9.04
CA ALA A 99 -3.61 -18.86 -8.54
C ALA A 99 -3.42 -19.19 -7.06
N ARG A 100 -2.17 -19.35 -6.59
CA ARG A 100 -1.91 -19.59 -5.16
C ARG A 100 -2.23 -18.39 -4.28
N ASP A 101 -1.96 -17.17 -4.75
CA ASP A 101 -2.40 -15.95 -4.07
C ASP A 101 -3.93 -15.86 -3.98
N LEU A 102 -4.63 -16.22 -5.07
CA LEU A 102 -6.09 -16.30 -5.05
C LEU A 102 -6.60 -17.37 -4.09
N LEU A 103 -6.01 -18.58 -4.10
CA LEU A 103 -6.31 -19.67 -3.15
C LEU A 103 -6.13 -19.21 -1.71
N GLY A 104 -5.04 -18.49 -1.42
CA GLY A 104 -4.77 -17.88 -0.12
C GLY A 104 -5.89 -16.97 0.36
N ARG A 105 -6.49 -16.18 -0.55
CA ARG A 105 -7.61 -15.28 -0.24
C ARG A 105 -8.95 -15.99 -0.12
N VAL A 106 -9.26 -16.92 -1.03
CA VAL A 106 -10.59 -17.57 -1.03
C VAL A 106 -10.75 -18.59 0.09
N LEU A 107 -9.64 -19.22 0.51
CA LEU A 107 -9.57 -20.20 1.61
C LEU A 107 -8.89 -19.63 2.87
N GLU A 108 -8.79 -18.31 3.01
CA GLU A 108 -8.05 -17.63 4.10
C GLU A 108 -8.41 -18.21 5.49
N ASP A 109 -9.70 -18.27 5.81
CA ASP A 109 -10.18 -18.77 7.11
C ASP A 109 -9.77 -20.23 7.36
N TRP A 110 -9.87 -21.07 6.33
CA TRP A 110 -9.52 -22.48 6.45
C TRP A 110 -8.01 -22.66 6.61
N LEU A 111 -7.21 -21.95 5.81
CA LEU A 111 -5.74 -22.00 5.87
C LEU A 111 -5.25 -21.51 7.24
N MET A 112 -5.82 -20.41 7.74
CA MET A 112 -5.52 -19.85 9.06
C MET A 112 -5.85 -20.82 10.19
N ARG A 113 -7.03 -21.45 10.19
CA ARG A 113 -7.42 -22.44 11.21
C ARG A 113 -6.51 -23.67 11.23
N ASN A 114 -5.93 -24.01 10.10
CA ASN A 114 -5.04 -25.16 9.97
C ASN A 114 -3.55 -24.80 10.11
N GLY A 115 -3.20 -23.51 10.07
CA GLY A 115 -1.82 -23.03 10.15
C GLY A 115 -0.96 -23.47 8.95
N VAL A 116 -1.52 -23.49 7.75
CA VAL A 116 -0.89 -23.98 6.52
C VAL A 116 -0.98 -22.98 5.37
N THR A 117 -0.13 -23.12 4.36
CA THR A 117 -0.13 -22.26 3.16
C THR A 117 -0.83 -22.93 1.97
N PRO A 118 -1.25 -22.14 0.95
CA PRO A 118 -1.77 -22.70 -0.31
C PRO A 118 -0.82 -23.71 -0.97
N PHE A 119 0.48 -23.46 -0.94
CA PHE A 119 1.50 -24.38 -1.46
C PHE A 119 1.45 -25.73 -0.74
N GLU A 120 1.34 -25.75 0.59
CA GLU A 120 1.21 -27.02 1.31
C GLU A 120 -0.07 -27.75 0.96
N LEU A 121 -1.21 -27.06 0.87
CA LEU A 121 -2.49 -27.66 0.49
C LEU A 121 -2.38 -28.37 -0.87
N LEU A 122 -1.66 -27.77 -1.83
CA LEU A 122 -1.45 -28.36 -3.16
C LEU A 122 -0.46 -29.54 -3.17
N HIS A 123 0.23 -29.83 -2.07
CA HIS A 123 1.27 -30.85 -2.02
C HIS A 123 1.11 -31.88 -0.89
N ARG A 124 0.11 -31.71 0.00
CA ARG A 124 -0.10 -32.56 1.17
C ARG A 124 -1.44 -33.32 1.09
N PRO A 125 -1.41 -34.66 0.96
CA PRO A 125 -2.62 -35.48 0.93
C PRO A 125 -3.48 -35.33 2.19
N ASP A 126 -2.87 -35.22 3.37
CA ASP A 126 -3.60 -35.07 4.64
C ASP A 126 -4.39 -33.76 4.72
N LEU A 127 -3.91 -32.69 4.09
CA LEU A 127 -4.62 -31.41 4.02
C LEU A 127 -5.77 -31.47 3.01
N VAL A 128 -5.58 -32.18 1.89
CA VAL A 128 -6.63 -32.39 0.89
C VAL A 128 -7.77 -33.22 1.48
N GLU A 129 -7.48 -34.34 2.16
CA GLU A 129 -8.50 -35.14 2.86
C GLU A 129 -9.29 -34.30 3.87
N ARG A 130 -8.59 -33.47 4.65
CA ARG A 130 -9.23 -32.60 5.65
C ARG A 130 -10.09 -31.50 5.00
N LEU A 131 -9.67 -30.97 3.85
CA LEU A 131 -10.45 -29.98 3.11
C LEU A 131 -11.69 -30.62 2.48
N GLU A 132 -11.58 -31.79 1.86
CA GLU A 132 -12.73 -32.53 1.32
C GLU A 132 -13.74 -32.88 2.42
N ALA A 133 -13.24 -33.35 3.58
CA ALA A 133 -14.09 -33.69 4.73
C ALA A 133 -14.85 -32.50 5.31
N SER A 134 -14.42 -31.25 5.06
CA SER A 134 -15.12 -30.05 5.51
C SER A 134 -16.40 -29.75 4.72
N GLY A 135 -16.57 -30.34 3.53
CA GLY A 135 -17.78 -30.31 2.71
C GLY A 135 -18.11 -28.98 2.03
N VAL A 136 -18.24 -27.89 2.79
CA VAL A 136 -18.76 -26.60 2.30
C VAL A 136 -17.68 -25.60 1.88
N GLU A 137 -16.46 -25.74 2.39
CA GLU A 137 -15.37 -24.77 2.17
C GLU A 137 -15.00 -24.64 0.69
N VAL A 138 -14.92 -25.77 -0.01
CA VAL A 138 -14.61 -25.84 -1.44
C VAL A 138 -15.71 -25.19 -2.28
N GLN A 139 -16.97 -25.48 -1.98
CA GLN A 139 -18.12 -24.87 -2.65
C GLN A 139 -18.14 -23.36 -2.47
N HIS A 140 -17.93 -22.87 -1.24
CA HIS A 140 -17.85 -21.43 -0.97
C HIS A 140 -16.68 -20.76 -1.69
N ALA A 141 -15.50 -21.39 -1.69
CA ALA A 141 -14.34 -20.87 -2.41
C ALA A 141 -14.59 -20.78 -3.93
N ILE A 142 -15.22 -21.81 -4.52
CA ILE A 142 -15.61 -21.80 -5.94
C ILE A 142 -16.59 -20.67 -6.24
N GLN A 143 -17.61 -20.47 -5.40
CA GLN A 143 -18.60 -19.40 -5.58
C GLN A 143 -17.97 -18.01 -5.51
N LYS A 144 -17.02 -17.79 -4.58
CA LYS A 144 -16.24 -16.54 -4.47
C LYS A 144 -15.47 -16.18 -5.75
N ILE A 145 -15.16 -17.16 -6.60
CA ILE A 145 -14.45 -16.96 -7.88
C ILE A 145 -15.45 -16.88 -9.04
N ALA A 146 -16.36 -17.85 -9.14
CA ALA A 146 -17.26 -18.01 -10.28
C ALA A 146 -18.26 -16.85 -10.42
N ILE A 147 -18.73 -16.26 -9.30
CA ILE A 147 -19.72 -15.17 -9.34
C ILE A 147 -19.09 -13.87 -9.91
N PRO A 148 -17.97 -13.35 -9.37
CA PRO A 148 -17.32 -12.17 -9.96
C PRO A 148 -16.89 -12.38 -11.41
N GLU A 149 -16.38 -13.57 -11.74
CA GLU A 149 -15.95 -13.89 -13.10
C GLU A 149 -17.13 -13.94 -14.09
N SER A 150 -18.26 -14.50 -13.68
CA SER A 150 -19.50 -14.46 -14.45
C SER A 150 -19.98 -13.02 -14.69
N GLN A 151 -19.89 -12.15 -13.68
CA GLN A 151 -20.27 -10.75 -13.81
C GLN A 151 -19.33 -9.99 -14.76
N ALA A 152 -18.03 -10.31 -14.76
CA ALA A 152 -17.03 -9.68 -15.61
C ALA A 152 -17.10 -10.15 -17.07
N THR A 153 -17.29 -11.45 -17.30
CA THR A 153 -17.24 -12.08 -18.64
C THR A 153 -18.62 -12.28 -19.27
N GLY A 154 -19.69 -12.18 -18.48
CA GLY A 154 -21.05 -12.51 -18.91
C GLY A 154 -21.30 -14.02 -19.11
N GLN A 155 -20.36 -14.89 -18.73
CA GLN A 155 -20.56 -16.34 -18.78
C GLN A 155 -21.61 -16.80 -17.77
N PRO A 156 -22.36 -17.90 -18.04
CA PRO A 156 -23.31 -18.42 -17.06
C PRO A 156 -22.61 -18.93 -15.79
N VAL A 157 -22.97 -18.36 -14.63
CA VAL A 157 -22.40 -18.73 -13.31
C VAL A 157 -22.36 -20.26 -13.10
N HIS A 158 -23.42 -20.96 -13.47
CA HIS A 158 -23.52 -22.42 -13.27
C HIS A 158 -22.51 -23.22 -14.11
N GLU A 159 -22.11 -22.72 -15.30
CA GLU A 159 -21.08 -23.34 -16.14
C GLU A 159 -19.69 -23.14 -15.52
N LEU A 160 -19.42 -21.93 -15.01
CA LEU A 160 -18.19 -21.60 -14.27
C LEU A 160 -18.04 -22.42 -12.99
N ILE A 161 -19.10 -22.53 -12.18
CA ILE A 161 -19.09 -23.36 -10.97
C ILE A 161 -18.74 -24.81 -11.32
N ARG A 162 -19.37 -25.38 -12.36
CA ARG A 162 -19.09 -26.76 -12.80
C ARG A 162 -17.67 -26.92 -13.36
N HIS A 163 -17.14 -25.90 -14.03
CA HIS A 163 -15.77 -25.87 -14.49
C HIS A 163 -14.78 -25.94 -13.32
N TYR A 164 -14.89 -25.01 -12.38
CA TYR A 164 -14.01 -24.93 -11.22
C TYR A 164 -14.16 -26.14 -10.29
N GLN A 165 -15.37 -26.69 -10.15
CA GLN A 165 -15.58 -27.91 -9.37
C GLN A 165 -14.81 -29.09 -9.96
N ARG A 166 -14.91 -29.32 -11.29
CA ARG A 166 -14.13 -30.37 -11.97
C ARG A 166 -12.62 -30.14 -11.85
N LEU A 167 -12.17 -28.89 -11.98
CA LEU A 167 -10.77 -28.53 -11.85
C LEU A 167 -10.22 -28.87 -10.46
N VAL A 168 -10.97 -28.52 -9.40
CA VAL A 168 -10.59 -28.78 -8.02
C VAL A 168 -10.58 -30.29 -7.73
N GLU A 169 -11.61 -31.03 -8.15
CA GLU A 169 -11.67 -32.49 -8.00
C GLU A 169 -10.46 -33.18 -8.67
N GLN A 170 -10.08 -32.76 -9.87
CA GLN A 170 -8.89 -33.29 -10.55
C GLN A 170 -7.59 -32.95 -9.83
N ALA A 171 -7.48 -31.75 -9.27
CA ALA A 171 -6.31 -31.34 -8.51
C ALA A 171 -6.16 -32.11 -7.20
N MET A 172 -7.27 -32.31 -6.48
CA MET A 172 -7.32 -33.11 -5.25
C MET A 172 -6.94 -34.57 -5.54
N GLU A 173 -7.55 -35.18 -6.56
CA GLU A 173 -7.25 -36.57 -6.93
C GLU A 173 -5.77 -36.75 -7.33
N ARG A 174 -5.14 -35.77 -7.98
CA ARG A 174 -3.70 -35.81 -8.29
C ARG A 174 -2.85 -35.93 -7.03
N VAL A 175 -3.11 -35.10 -6.02
CA VAL A 175 -2.37 -35.11 -4.74
C VAL A 175 -2.66 -36.39 -3.97
N MET A 176 -3.92 -36.81 -3.91
CA MET A 176 -4.34 -38.05 -3.26
C MET A 176 -3.69 -39.28 -3.87
N THR A 177 -3.70 -39.39 -5.20
CA THR A 177 -3.03 -40.48 -5.92
C THR A 177 -1.52 -40.46 -5.68
N ALA A 178 -0.88 -39.29 -5.63
CA ALA A 178 0.55 -39.19 -5.31
C ALA A 178 0.85 -39.65 -3.88
N GLY A 179 0.00 -39.30 -2.92
CA GLY A 179 0.08 -39.79 -1.54
C GLY A 179 -0.03 -41.30 -1.43
N ARG A 180 -1.08 -41.89 -2.03
CA ARG A 180 -1.33 -43.35 -2.04
C ARG A 180 -0.18 -44.14 -2.69
N LYS A 181 0.47 -43.57 -3.71
CA LYS A 181 1.62 -44.18 -4.40
C LYS A 181 2.96 -44.00 -3.66
N GLY A 182 2.98 -43.22 -2.57
CA GLY A 182 4.23 -42.89 -1.87
C GLY A 182 5.18 -42.07 -2.72
N THR A 183 4.65 -41.24 -3.64
CA THR A 183 5.44 -40.45 -4.60
C THR A 183 6.31 -39.41 -3.90
N PHE A 184 5.94 -38.96 -2.69
CA PHE A 184 6.70 -37.98 -1.90
C PHE A 184 7.65 -38.69 -0.92
N PRO A 185 8.97 -38.72 -1.17
CA PRO A 185 9.91 -39.36 -0.24
C PRO A 185 9.99 -38.63 1.10
N ASP A 186 9.98 -39.38 2.20
CA ASP A 186 10.31 -38.86 3.52
C ASP A 186 11.83 -38.59 3.66
N LEU A 187 12.16 -37.58 4.47
CA LEU A 187 13.51 -37.15 4.82
C LEU A 187 14.04 -37.79 6.12
N ALA A 188 13.29 -38.65 6.83
CA ALA A 188 13.78 -39.28 8.06
C ALA A 188 15.06 -40.11 7.84
N ASN A 189 15.17 -40.81 6.70
CA ASN A 189 16.28 -41.71 6.37
C ASN A 189 17.02 -41.33 5.08
N ARG A 190 16.79 -40.13 4.54
CA ARG A 190 17.37 -39.68 3.26
C ARG A 190 17.81 -38.24 3.38
N SER A 191 18.96 -37.91 2.76
CA SER A 191 19.35 -36.50 2.67
C SER A 191 18.49 -35.77 1.64
N LEU A 192 18.16 -34.51 1.91
CA LEU A 192 17.44 -33.66 0.97
C LEU A 192 18.21 -33.51 -0.35
N ALA A 193 19.54 -33.42 -0.26
CA ALA A 193 20.41 -33.34 -1.41
C ALA A 193 20.30 -34.59 -2.31
N ASP A 194 20.32 -35.80 -1.75
CA ASP A 194 20.19 -37.04 -2.54
C ASP A 194 18.85 -37.11 -3.26
N VAL A 195 17.77 -36.71 -2.59
CA VAL A 195 16.43 -36.65 -3.20
C VAL A 195 16.42 -35.67 -4.36
N ALA A 196 17.00 -34.47 -4.18
CA ALA A 196 17.07 -33.46 -5.23
C ALA A 196 17.87 -33.92 -6.46
N HIS A 197 19.00 -34.60 -6.26
CA HIS A 197 19.80 -35.14 -7.36
C HIS A 197 19.08 -36.25 -8.12
N ARG A 198 18.35 -37.14 -7.43
CA ARG A 198 17.58 -38.22 -8.08
C ARG A 198 16.40 -37.72 -8.89
N LEU A 199 15.80 -36.60 -8.47
CA LEU A 199 14.69 -35.95 -9.20
C LEU A 199 15.19 -35.06 -10.35
N ALA A 200 16.49 -34.84 -10.48
CA ALA A 200 17.02 -34.06 -11.58
C ALA A 200 16.70 -34.76 -12.92
N GLY A 201 16.11 -34.01 -13.86
CA GLY A 201 15.75 -34.55 -15.17
C GLY A 201 14.44 -35.35 -15.23
N THR A 202 13.80 -35.66 -14.11
CA THR A 202 12.51 -36.37 -14.13
C THR A 202 11.35 -35.44 -14.48
N ALA A 203 10.29 -35.99 -15.08
CA ALA A 203 8.99 -35.33 -15.15
C ALA A 203 8.43 -35.09 -13.73
N ASP A 204 7.61 -34.06 -13.55
CA ASP A 204 6.99 -33.69 -12.25
C ASP A 204 7.96 -33.42 -11.08
N ARG A 205 9.27 -33.29 -11.32
CA ARG A 205 10.27 -33.05 -10.26
C ARG A 205 9.91 -31.93 -9.28
N ALA A 206 9.31 -30.84 -9.78
CA ALA A 206 8.90 -29.71 -8.97
C ALA A 206 7.73 -30.06 -8.04
N PHE A 207 6.75 -30.82 -8.55
CA PHE A 207 5.61 -31.31 -7.77
C PHE A 207 6.09 -32.30 -6.69
N VAL A 208 6.98 -33.23 -7.04
CA VAL A 208 7.51 -34.20 -6.07
C VAL A 208 8.34 -33.50 -5.00
N MET A 209 9.26 -32.61 -5.37
CA MET A 209 10.05 -31.85 -4.39
C MET A 209 9.17 -30.94 -3.53
N GLY A 210 8.13 -30.32 -4.10
CA GLY A 210 7.15 -29.55 -3.34
C GLY A 210 6.48 -30.38 -2.24
N GLY A 211 6.11 -31.63 -2.55
CA GLY A 211 5.60 -32.59 -1.57
C GLY A 211 6.61 -32.97 -0.49
N VAL A 212 7.88 -33.14 -0.83
CA VAL A 212 8.96 -33.39 0.15
C VAL A 212 9.12 -32.22 1.12
N ILE A 213 9.18 -30.99 0.60
CA ILE A 213 9.33 -29.78 1.41
C ILE A 213 8.10 -29.55 2.27
N ALA A 214 6.90 -29.67 1.71
CA ALA A 214 5.65 -29.52 2.45
C ALA A 214 5.48 -30.62 3.52
N GLY A 215 5.87 -31.86 3.20
CA GLY A 215 5.89 -32.98 4.14
C GLY A 215 6.83 -32.75 5.33
N ALA A 216 7.97 -32.08 5.11
CA ALA A 216 8.91 -31.72 6.17
C ALA A 216 8.38 -30.66 7.17
N LEU A 217 7.24 -30.03 6.87
CA LEU A 217 6.53 -29.07 7.73
C LEU A 217 5.37 -29.71 8.52
N VAL A 218 5.09 -31.01 8.31
CA VAL A 218 4.08 -31.74 9.08
C VAL A 218 4.42 -31.66 10.58
N GLY A 219 3.42 -31.27 11.38
CA GLY A 219 3.55 -31.14 12.84
C GLY A 219 4.24 -29.85 13.33
N VAL A 220 4.80 -29.03 12.44
CA VAL A 220 5.44 -27.76 12.81
C VAL A 220 4.36 -26.70 13.02
N ARG A 221 4.35 -26.07 14.20
CA ARG A 221 3.36 -25.06 14.60
C ARG A 221 3.93 -23.65 14.56
N GLY A 222 3.10 -22.68 14.17
CA GLY A 222 3.43 -21.26 14.14
C GLY A 222 4.39 -20.88 13.02
N ALA A 223 4.30 -19.65 12.55
CA ALA A 223 5.09 -19.16 11.43
C ALA A 223 6.60 -19.14 11.75
N ARG A 224 6.97 -18.84 12.99
CA ARG A 224 8.38 -18.83 13.43
C ARG A 224 9.02 -20.22 13.36
N GLY A 225 8.33 -21.26 13.87
CA GLY A 225 8.83 -22.63 13.80
C GLY A 225 8.91 -23.14 12.36
N ARG A 226 7.93 -22.76 11.53
CA ARG A 226 7.93 -23.09 10.10
C ARG A 226 9.07 -22.40 9.35
N LEU A 227 9.33 -21.12 9.62
CA LEU A 227 10.47 -20.41 9.07
C LEU A 227 11.80 -21.07 9.46
N ASP A 228 11.97 -21.42 10.74
CA ASP A 228 13.17 -22.10 11.21
C ASP A 228 13.38 -23.45 10.49
N ARG A 229 12.31 -24.24 10.36
CA ARG A 229 12.33 -25.50 9.63
C ARG A 229 12.69 -25.31 8.14
N LEU A 230 12.17 -24.27 7.50
CA LEU A 230 12.51 -23.94 6.10
C LEU A 230 13.97 -23.53 5.95
N MET A 231 14.52 -22.76 6.91
CA MET A 231 15.94 -22.41 6.91
C MET A 231 16.83 -23.65 7.10
N ASP A 232 16.42 -24.60 7.95
CA ASP A 232 17.14 -25.87 8.11
C ASP A 232 17.13 -26.72 6.83
N LEU A 233 16.03 -26.69 6.06
CA LEU A 233 15.97 -27.35 4.75
C LEU A 233 16.87 -26.63 3.75
N ALA A 234 16.91 -25.30 3.77
CA ALA A 234 17.79 -24.51 2.90
C ALA A 234 19.27 -24.77 3.20
N ASP A 235 19.65 -25.00 4.45
CA ASP A 235 21.03 -25.37 4.84
C ASP A 235 21.41 -26.77 4.34
N ARG A 236 20.44 -27.67 4.21
CA ARG A 236 20.61 -29.05 3.71
C ARG A 236 20.42 -29.18 2.19
N ALA A 237 20.17 -28.07 1.49
CA ALA A 237 20.03 -28.07 0.05
C ALA A 237 21.38 -28.39 -0.64
N PRO A 238 21.36 -28.93 -1.87
CA PRO A 238 22.57 -29.04 -2.69
C PRO A 238 23.32 -27.70 -2.81
N MET A 239 24.65 -27.76 -2.95
CA MET A 239 25.49 -26.56 -3.00
C MET A 239 25.20 -25.67 -4.20
N GLU A 240 25.02 -26.26 -5.40
CA GLU A 240 24.81 -25.52 -6.65
C GLU A 240 23.95 -26.29 -7.68
N GLY A 241 23.60 -25.63 -8.78
CA GLY A 241 22.97 -26.25 -9.96
C GLY A 241 21.46 -26.47 -9.88
N ALA A 242 20.94 -27.20 -10.87
CA ALA A 242 19.51 -27.50 -10.99
C ALA A 242 18.90 -28.23 -9.77
N PRO A 243 19.58 -29.19 -9.11
CA PRO A 243 19.08 -29.82 -7.87
C PRO A 243 18.88 -28.82 -6.73
N ARG A 244 19.79 -27.85 -6.57
CA ARG A 244 19.64 -26.76 -5.60
C ARG A 244 18.42 -25.92 -5.90
N ALA A 245 18.29 -25.46 -7.15
CA ALA A 245 17.18 -24.62 -7.58
C ALA A 245 15.83 -25.30 -7.30
N LEU A 246 15.73 -26.62 -7.48
CA LEU A 246 14.52 -27.40 -7.19
C LEU A 246 14.08 -27.26 -5.72
N VAL A 247 15.03 -27.27 -4.78
CA VAL A 247 14.76 -27.10 -3.35
C VAL A 247 14.45 -25.65 -3.02
N MET A 248 15.31 -24.73 -3.45
CA MET A 248 15.23 -23.32 -3.09
C MET A 248 13.95 -22.65 -3.63
N VAL A 249 13.53 -23.00 -4.84
CA VAL A 249 12.27 -22.49 -5.42
C VAL A 249 11.05 -22.99 -4.64
N GLY A 250 11.05 -24.26 -4.19
CA GLY A 250 9.96 -24.78 -3.36
C GLY A 250 9.88 -24.07 -2.00
N ILE A 251 11.03 -23.85 -1.36
CA ILE A 251 11.12 -23.08 -0.10
C ILE A 251 10.63 -21.65 -0.31
N GLU A 252 11.07 -20.97 -1.37
CA GLU A 252 10.69 -19.59 -1.67
C GLU A 252 9.18 -19.41 -1.79
N GLN A 253 8.50 -20.34 -2.46
CA GLN A 253 7.05 -20.26 -2.65
C GLN A 253 6.30 -20.31 -1.31
N ILE A 254 6.72 -21.18 -0.40
CA ILE A 254 6.15 -21.25 0.96
C ILE A 254 6.50 -19.98 1.74
N LEU A 255 7.73 -19.47 1.65
CA LEU A 255 8.13 -18.24 2.33
C LEU A 255 7.32 -17.02 1.88
N VAL A 256 7.06 -16.90 0.56
CA VAL A 256 6.23 -15.83 0.00
C VAL A 256 4.83 -15.86 0.59
N GLU A 257 4.21 -17.05 0.67
CA GLU A 257 2.87 -17.20 1.22
C GLU A 257 2.83 -16.98 2.73
N LEU A 258 3.84 -17.50 3.46
CA LEU A 258 3.96 -17.39 4.91
C LEU A 258 4.12 -15.93 5.35
N LEU A 259 4.93 -15.15 4.63
CA LEU A 259 5.22 -13.74 4.95
C LEU A 259 4.18 -12.77 4.35
N ALA A 260 3.39 -13.20 3.37
CA ALA A 260 2.24 -12.43 2.88
C ALA A 260 1.10 -12.39 3.91
N ALA A 261 0.95 -13.45 4.71
CA ALA A 261 -0.02 -13.48 5.81
C ALA A 261 0.42 -12.55 6.95
N ARG A 262 -0.43 -11.58 7.31
CA ARG A 262 -0.13 -10.59 8.37
C ARG A 262 0.19 -11.24 9.72
N THR A 263 -0.54 -12.29 10.07
CA THR A 263 -0.32 -13.07 11.30
C THR A 263 1.02 -13.78 11.28
N GLY A 264 1.41 -14.36 10.13
CA GLY A 264 2.70 -15.02 9.96
C GLY A 264 3.87 -14.06 10.14
N LEU A 265 3.78 -12.87 9.52
CA LEU A 265 4.80 -11.84 9.68
C LEU A 265 4.94 -11.38 11.15
N ALA A 266 3.82 -11.12 11.82
CA ALA A 266 3.83 -10.71 13.23
C ALA A 266 4.42 -11.78 14.17
N GLU A 267 4.14 -13.06 13.94
CA GLU A 267 4.74 -14.16 14.70
C GLU A 267 6.25 -14.29 14.48
N ILE A 268 6.73 -14.02 13.27
CA ILE A 268 8.15 -14.09 12.91
C ILE A 268 8.94 -12.94 13.55
N LEU A 269 8.41 -11.71 13.46
CA LEU A 269 9.08 -10.51 13.96
C LEU A 269 8.87 -10.28 15.46
N GLY A 270 7.78 -10.82 16.02
CA GLY A 270 7.40 -10.68 17.43
C GLY A 270 6.19 -9.76 17.63
N PRO A 271 5.34 -10.04 18.64
CA PRO A 271 4.04 -9.37 18.82
C PRO A 271 4.12 -7.93 19.34
N ALA A 272 5.31 -7.45 19.74
CA ALA A 272 5.49 -6.16 20.39
C ALA A 272 5.68 -4.99 19.40
N LEU A 273 5.74 -5.27 18.09
CA LEU A 273 5.99 -4.24 17.09
C LEU A 273 4.68 -3.60 16.62
N ASP A 274 4.63 -2.28 16.66
CA ASP A 274 3.65 -1.53 15.89
C ASP A 274 3.88 -1.71 14.37
N GLN A 275 2.99 -1.13 13.56
CA GLN A 275 3.09 -1.23 12.12
C GLN A 275 4.43 -0.65 11.61
N GLY A 276 4.86 0.49 12.13
CA GLY A 276 6.13 1.12 11.73
C GLY A 276 7.33 0.23 12.04
N GLY A 277 7.39 -0.32 13.26
CA GLY A 277 8.44 -1.22 13.71
C GLY A 277 8.47 -2.51 12.91
N SER A 278 7.31 -3.04 12.55
CA SER A 278 7.19 -4.23 11.68
C SER A 278 7.77 -3.96 10.29
N LEU A 279 7.44 -2.80 9.68
CA LEU A 279 8.02 -2.41 8.38
C LEU A 279 9.52 -2.19 8.47
N ALA A 280 10.00 -1.54 9.53
CA ALA A 280 11.42 -1.33 9.79
C ALA A 280 12.19 -2.66 9.91
N ALA A 281 11.62 -3.65 10.62
CA ALA A 281 12.19 -4.99 10.72
C ALA A 281 12.26 -5.70 9.37
N VAL A 282 11.20 -5.58 8.54
CA VAL A 282 11.19 -6.16 7.19
C VAL A 282 12.25 -5.52 6.31
N VAL A 283 12.38 -4.20 6.33
CA VAL A 283 13.42 -3.49 5.57
C VAL A 283 14.82 -3.95 6.01
N ARG A 284 15.05 -4.08 7.33
CA ARG A 284 16.30 -4.63 7.86
C ARG A 284 16.56 -6.07 7.42
N MET A 285 15.53 -6.92 7.42
CA MET A 285 15.63 -8.31 6.97
C MET A 285 15.96 -8.38 5.47
N VAL A 286 15.36 -7.52 4.65
CA VAL A 286 15.55 -7.53 3.19
C VAL A 286 16.91 -6.95 2.78
N ALA A 287 17.42 -5.96 3.51
CA ALA A 287 18.63 -5.20 3.17
C ALA A 287 19.59 -5.04 4.37
N PRO A 288 20.07 -6.15 4.99
CA PRO A 288 20.79 -6.07 6.25
C PRO A 288 22.08 -5.25 6.14
N ARG A 289 22.82 -5.35 5.04
CA ARG A 289 24.09 -4.64 4.84
C ARG A 289 23.91 -3.12 4.76
N GLU A 290 22.93 -2.66 3.99
CA GLU A 290 22.64 -1.22 3.86
C GLU A 290 22.16 -0.64 5.19
N ILE A 291 21.31 -1.38 5.93
CA ILE A 291 20.81 -0.92 7.22
C ILE A 291 21.92 -0.91 8.28
N ASP A 292 22.76 -1.93 8.34
CA ASP A 292 23.88 -1.94 9.28
C ASP A 292 24.89 -0.81 8.98
N ALA A 293 25.11 -0.46 7.71
CA ALA A 293 25.92 0.69 7.33
C ALA A 293 25.29 2.03 7.76
N LEU A 294 23.96 2.18 7.63
CA LEU A 294 23.25 3.36 8.12
C LEU A 294 23.30 3.46 9.66
N ILE A 295 23.13 2.35 10.38
CA ILE A 295 23.24 2.30 11.84
C ILE A 295 24.66 2.63 12.30
N ALA A 296 25.69 2.18 11.58
CA ALA A 296 27.07 2.54 11.88
C ALA A 296 27.34 4.04 11.72
N HIS A 297 26.66 4.71 10.79
CA HIS A 297 26.75 6.16 10.60
C HIS A 297 25.94 6.95 11.63
N ASP A 298 24.71 6.53 11.94
CA ASP A 298 23.86 7.09 12.98
C ASP A 298 23.34 6.00 13.93
N PRO A 299 24.01 5.79 15.09
CA PRO A 299 23.60 4.77 16.06
C PRO A 299 22.18 4.95 16.60
N ARG A 300 21.58 6.15 16.51
CA ARG A 300 20.21 6.39 16.97
C ARG A 300 19.18 5.64 16.13
N MET A 301 19.50 5.34 14.87
CA MET A 301 18.62 4.56 13.99
C MET A 301 18.34 3.16 14.54
N ALA A 302 19.26 2.58 15.32
CA ALA A 302 19.07 1.27 15.93
C ALA A 302 17.84 1.22 16.88
N LEU A 303 17.43 2.36 17.44
CA LEU A 303 16.24 2.45 18.30
C LEU A 303 14.92 2.33 17.51
N LEU A 304 14.94 2.65 16.22
CA LEU A 304 13.77 2.66 15.33
C LEU A 304 13.78 1.48 14.35
N MET A 305 14.95 0.84 14.16
CA MET A 305 15.16 -0.33 13.31
C MET A 305 15.39 -1.58 14.17
N PRO A 306 14.32 -2.25 14.63
CA PRO A 306 14.45 -3.39 15.53
C PRO A 306 15.37 -4.46 14.95
N ALA A 307 16.15 -5.10 15.82
CA ALA A 307 16.97 -6.24 15.43
C ALA A 307 16.09 -7.40 14.97
N VAL A 308 16.58 -8.11 13.96
CA VAL A 308 15.95 -9.32 13.44
C VAL A 308 16.86 -10.48 13.85
N ASP A 309 16.32 -11.44 14.61
CA ASP A 309 17.11 -12.51 15.23
C ASP A 309 16.66 -13.91 14.74
N GLY A 310 17.50 -14.92 15.02
CA GLY A 310 17.19 -16.32 14.77
C GLY A 310 16.92 -16.64 13.29
N ALA A 311 15.83 -17.35 13.01
CA ALA A 311 15.48 -17.78 11.66
C ALA A 311 15.20 -16.61 10.70
N ALA A 312 14.71 -15.47 11.20
CA ALA A 312 14.50 -14.28 10.39
C ALA A 312 15.84 -13.60 10.01
N ALA A 313 16.84 -13.64 10.90
CA ALA A 313 18.20 -13.20 10.57
C ALA A 313 18.86 -14.10 9.51
N ARG A 314 18.71 -15.42 9.66
CA ARG A 314 19.17 -16.42 8.66
C ARG A 314 18.54 -16.16 7.30
N LEU A 315 17.23 -15.87 7.26
CA LEU A 315 16.55 -15.49 6.03
C LEU A 315 17.12 -14.19 5.44
N GLY A 316 17.37 -13.17 6.27
CA GLY A 316 17.95 -11.92 5.82
C GLY A 316 19.34 -12.06 5.18
N GLN A 317 20.21 -12.91 5.76
CA GLN A 317 21.51 -13.24 5.16
C GLN A 317 21.38 -13.90 3.78
N ARG A 318 20.37 -14.76 3.60
CA ARG A 318 20.10 -15.40 2.30
C ARG A 318 19.56 -14.40 1.27
N LEU A 319 18.65 -13.51 1.67
CA LEU A 319 18.14 -12.43 0.82
C LEU A 319 19.27 -11.49 0.36
N ASP A 320 20.21 -11.19 1.26
CA ASP A 320 21.39 -10.38 0.95
C ASP A 320 22.36 -11.09 -0.01
N ALA A 321 22.52 -12.41 0.13
CA ALA A 321 23.26 -13.25 -0.80
C ALA A 321 22.59 -13.40 -2.18
N GLY A 322 21.44 -12.75 -2.41
CA GLY A 322 20.69 -12.82 -3.66
C GLY A 322 19.86 -14.10 -3.82
N GLU A 323 19.69 -14.86 -2.74
CA GLU A 323 18.74 -15.97 -2.72
C GLU A 323 17.31 -15.44 -2.54
N TYR A 324 16.35 -16.16 -3.10
CA TYR A 324 14.93 -15.82 -3.03
C TYR A 324 14.54 -14.43 -3.60
N PRO A 325 14.82 -14.17 -4.89
CA PRO A 325 14.55 -12.87 -5.52
C PRO A 325 13.06 -12.52 -5.59
N ILE A 326 12.17 -13.51 -5.72
CA ILE A 326 10.71 -13.31 -5.74
C ILE A 326 10.24 -12.88 -4.35
N LEU A 327 10.78 -13.50 -3.30
CA LEU A 327 10.48 -13.13 -1.92
C LEU A 327 10.95 -11.71 -1.61
N ALA A 328 12.21 -11.37 -1.95
CA ALA A 328 12.76 -10.03 -1.75
C ALA A 328 11.87 -8.97 -2.40
N ALA A 329 11.48 -9.19 -3.66
CA ALA A 329 10.61 -8.28 -4.40
C ALA A 329 9.18 -8.23 -3.82
N SER A 330 8.65 -9.35 -3.34
CA SER A 330 7.33 -9.41 -2.69
C SER A 330 7.30 -8.60 -1.39
N LEU A 331 8.33 -8.75 -0.55
CA LEU A 331 8.49 -8.00 0.71
C LEU A 331 8.66 -6.50 0.44
N ALA A 332 9.49 -6.12 -0.53
CA ALA A 332 9.67 -4.72 -0.90
C ALA A 332 8.35 -4.07 -1.36
N ARG A 333 7.59 -4.74 -2.23
CA ARG A 333 6.26 -4.27 -2.65
C ARG A 333 5.26 -4.25 -1.49
N MET A 334 5.33 -5.20 -0.57
CA MET A 334 4.49 -5.21 0.63
C MET A 334 4.76 -3.99 1.51
N VAL A 335 6.03 -3.64 1.74
CA VAL A 335 6.40 -2.43 2.50
C VAL A 335 5.82 -1.17 1.85
N LEU A 336 5.94 -1.03 0.52
CA LEU A 336 5.35 0.11 -0.18
C LEU A 336 3.82 0.18 -0.06
N ARG A 337 3.12 -0.95 -0.22
CA ARG A 337 1.66 -1.01 -0.07
C ARG A 337 1.21 -0.64 1.34
N GLU A 338 1.90 -1.13 2.36
CA GLU A 338 1.56 -0.84 3.75
C GLU A 338 1.90 0.62 4.13
N LEU A 339 2.96 1.20 3.56
CA LEU A 339 3.27 2.63 3.71
C LEU A 339 2.17 3.51 3.09
N GLN A 340 1.71 3.16 1.90
CA GLN A 340 0.59 3.85 1.21
C GLN A 340 -0.77 3.57 1.86
N GLY A 341 -0.84 2.59 2.77
CA GLY A 341 -2.06 2.20 3.45
C GLY A 341 -2.55 3.24 4.48
N PRO A 342 -3.85 3.21 4.83
CA PRO A 342 -4.46 4.18 5.75
C PRO A 342 -4.09 3.97 7.22
N ARG A 343 -3.43 2.85 7.58
CA ARG A 343 -3.10 2.52 8.97
C ARG A 343 -1.94 3.39 9.48
N ARG A 344 -2.10 3.96 10.68
CA ARG A 344 -1.05 4.68 11.42
C ARG A 344 0.18 3.77 11.66
N LEU A 345 1.38 4.30 11.47
CA LEU A 345 2.62 3.55 11.76
C LEU A 345 2.80 3.40 13.27
N ARG A 346 2.54 4.48 14.01
CA ARG A 346 2.54 4.50 15.48
C ARG A 346 1.26 5.14 16.02
N PRO A 347 0.17 4.36 16.21
CA PRO A 347 -1.11 4.90 16.67
C PRO A 347 -1.05 5.64 18.02
N ALA A 348 -0.16 5.21 18.92
CA ALA A 348 -0.02 5.75 20.28
C ALA A 348 1.05 6.85 20.43
N ASP A 349 1.82 7.13 19.37
CA ASP A 349 2.98 8.02 19.42
C ASP A 349 3.13 8.76 18.09
N ALA A 350 2.41 9.88 17.94
CA ALA A 350 2.44 10.69 16.72
C ALA A 350 3.83 11.30 16.44
N PRO A 351 4.60 11.80 17.43
CA PRO A 351 5.98 12.22 17.21
C PRO A 351 6.88 11.09 16.71
N GLY A 352 6.81 9.90 17.33
CA GLY A 352 7.57 8.76 16.86
C GLY A 352 7.14 8.24 15.49
N GLU A 353 5.91 8.50 15.05
CA GLU A 353 5.47 8.20 13.69
C GLU A 353 6.27 8.99 12.63
N ILE A 354 6.61 10.24 12.91
CA ILE A 354 7.46 11.04 12.02
C ILE A 354 8.89 10.49 12.02
N ASP A 355 9.41 10.12 13.18
CA ASP A 355 10.77 9.59 13.31
C ASP A 355 10.95 8.26 12.59
N ILE A 356 9.99 7.34 12.74
CA ILE A 356 10.04 6.07 12.03
C ILE A 356 9.82 6.26 10.53
N LEU A 357 8.97 7.19 10.11
CA LEU A 357 8.78 7.49 8.68
C LEU A 357 10.06 8.03 8.05
N ARG A 358 10.77 8.95 8.72
CA ARG A 358 12.07 9.47 8.27
C ARG A 358 13.10 8.35 8.17
N THR A 359 13.16 7.49 9.17
CA THR A 359 14.08 6.33 9.21
C THR A 359 13.80 5.38 8.05
N LEU A 360 12.53 5.08 7.78
CA LEU A 360 12.11 4.27 6.64
C LEU A 360 12.44 4.95 5.31
N ALA A 361 12.30 6.27 5.21
CA ALA A 361 12.67 7.02 4.00
C ALA A 361 14.16 6.90 3.69
N MET A 362 15.01 7.17 4.68
CA MET A 362 16.46 7.02 4.54
C MET A 362 16.84 5.59 4.17
N SER A 363 16.25 4.60 4.85
CA SER A 363 16.51 3.18 4.62
C SER A 363 16.11 2.73 3.22
N LEU A 364 14.88 3.06 2.78
CA LEU A 364 14.39 2.68 1.46
C LEU A 364 15.14 3.39 0.34
N THR A 365 15.50 4.67 0.53
CA THR A 365 16.34 5.40 -0.43
C THR A 365 17.75 4.80 -0.55
N ALA A 366 18.36 4.37 0.55
CA ALA A 366 19.66 3.70 0.51
C ALA A 366 19.61 2.35 -0.24
N THR A 367 18.46 1.68 -0.23
CA THR A 367 18.24 0.41 -0.94
C THR A 367 17.69 0.57 -2.36
N ALA A 368 17.43 1.81 -2.80
CA ALA A 368 16.86 2.09 -4.11
C ALA A 368 17.83 1.66 -5.22
N GLY A 369 17.28 1.07 -6.30
CA GLY A 369 18.03 0.49 -7.41
C GLY A 369 18.27 -1.01 -7.30
N ARG A 370 18.11 -1.62 -6.12
CA ARG A 370 18.20 -3.09 -5.95
C ARG A 370 16.85 -3.78 -6.12
N LEU A 371 15.85 -3.34 -5.37
CA LEU A 371 14.51 -3.97 -5.34
C LEU A 371 13.37 -3.03 -5.72
N LEU A 372 13.58 -1.72 -5.52
CA LEU A 372 12.62 -0.66 -5.78
C LEU A 372 13.34 0.46 -6.54
N THR A 373 12.62 1.12 -7.43
CA THR A 373 13.09 2.35 -8.07
C THR A 373 12.99 3.53 -7.10
N LEU A 374 13.81 4.55 -7.32
CA LEU A 374 13.74 5.79 -6.52
C LEU A 374 12.37 6.47 -6.64
N GLU A 375 11.76 6.40 -7.83
CA GLU A 375 10.44 6.96 -8.10
C GLU A 375 9.33 6.26 -7.31
N GLU A 376 9.33 4.93 -7.23
CA GLU A 376 8.38 4.17 -6.40
C GLU A 376 8.48 4.56 -4.93
N VAL A 377 9.71 4.71 -4.42
CA VAL A 377 9.96 5.15 -3.04
C VAL A 377 9.41 6.56 -2.83
N GLN A 378 9.77 7.51 -3.71
CA GLN A 378 9.28 8.90 -3.62
C GLN A 378 7.74 8.98 -3.64
N ASN A 379 7.10 8.26 -4.56
CA ASN A 379 5.64 8.22 -4.69
C ASN A 379 4.98 7.66 -3.41
N ALA A 380 5.54 6.61 -2.80
CA ALA A 380 5.03 6.07 -1.56
C ALA A 380 5.10 7.07 -0.40
N PHE A 381 6.18 7.84 -0.27
CA PHE A 381 6.29 8.87 0.77
C PHE A 381 5.40 10.08 0.51
N ILE A 382 5.16 10.45 -0.75
CA ILE A 382 4.20 11.50 -1.11
C ILE A 382 2.79 11.08 -0.72
N GLU A 383 2.41 9.83 -1.01
CA GLU A 383 1.11 9.29 -0.61
C GLU A 383 0.96 9.25 0.91
N ARG A 384 1.96 8.70 1.61
CA ARG A 384 1.96 8.63 3.07
C ARG A 384 1.92 10.02 3.73
N SER A 385 2.58 11.00 3.15
CA SER A 385 2.57 12.37 3.65
C SER A 385 1.16 13.00 3.67
N LYS A 386 0.20 12.51 2.88
CA LYS A 386 -1.19 12.97 2.94
C LYS A 386 -1.83 12.70 4.30
N SER A 387 -1.54 11.56 4.93
CA SER A 387 -2.12 11.22 6.24
C SER A 387 -1.56 12.11 7.35
N LEU A 388 -0.30 12.53 7.23
CA LEU A 388 0.37 13.39 8.23
C LEU A 388 -0.17 14.83 8.28
N VAL A 389 -0.81 15.30 7.21
CA VAL A 389 -1.36 16.67 7.14
C VAL A 389 -2.86 16.73 7.41
N THR A 390 -3.47 15.60 7.78
CA THR A 390 -4.88 15.53 8.19
C THR A 390 -5.08 16.17 9.55
N ALA A 391 -6.28 16.71 9.79
CA ALA A 391 -6.62 17.35 11.07
C ALA A 391 -6.46 16.40 12.27
N ASP A 392 -6.89 15.14 12.12
CA ASP A 392 -6.77 14.10 13.15
C ASP A 392 -5.30 13.84 13.53
N PHE A 393 -4.42 13.67 12.53
CA PHE A 393 -3.00 13.48 12.81
C PHE A 393 -2.41 14.71 13.48
N VAL A 394 -2.61 15.91 12.92
CA VAL A 394 -2.04 17.15 13.44
C VAL A 394 -2.50 17.40 14.89
N GLN A 395 -3.78 17.19 15.19
CA GLN A 395 -4.29 17.29 16.54
C GLN A 395 -3.61 16.30 17.49
N SER A 396 -3.47 15.03 17.09
CA SER A 396 -2.76 14.02 17.89
C SER A 396 -1.26 14.34 18.08
N TYR A 397 -0.66 15.05 17.14
CA TYR A 397 0.76 15.37 17.12
C TYR A 397 1.13 16.56 18.00
N VAL A 398 0.24 17.54 18.14
CA VAL A 398 0.47 18.72 18.98
C VAL A 398 -0.17 18.61 20.38
N VAL A 399 -0.96 17.56 20.66
CA VAL A 399 -1.74 17.42 21.92
C VAL A 399 -0.88 17.47 23.18
N SER A 400 0.37 17.01 23.11
CA SER A 400 1.30 17.00 24.25
C SER A 400 2.01 18.33 24.47
N CYS A 401 1.78 19.34 23.61
CA CYS A 401 2.40 20.64 23.76
C CYS A 401 1.64 21.50 24.77
N GLU A 402 2.34 21.92 25.83
CA GLU A 402 1.79 22.83 26.85
C GLU A 402 1.74 24.30 26.38
N THR A 403 2.55 24.67 25.40
CA THR A 403 2.70 26.05 24.90
C THR A 403 2.51 26.12 23.39
N VAL A 404 2.02 27.24 22.87
CA VAL A 404 1.89 27.43 21.39
C VAL A 404 3.26 27.47 20.72
N LEU A 405 4.31 27.87 21.43
CA LEU A 405 5.67 27.77 20.91
C LEU A 405 6.04 26.31 20.61
N CYS A 406 5.75 25.37 21.53
CA CYS A 406 5.93 23.94 21.27
C CYS A 406 5.11 23.48 20.07
N GLU A 407 3.85 23.93 19.95
CA GLU A 407 3.00 23.60 18.79
C GLU A 407 3.66 24.09 17.48
N ALA A 408 4.16 25.34 17.46
CA ALA A 408 4.82 25.91 16.29
C ALA A 408 6.14 25.19 15.94
N GLU A 409 6.94 24.80 16.94
CA GLU A 409 8.17 24.01 16.75
C GLU A 409 7.86 22.62 16.18
N GLN A 410 6.85 21.94 16.72
CA GLN A 410 6.41 20.64 16.21
C GLN A 410 5.86 20.75 14.78
N LEU A 411 5.01 21.74 14.50
CA LEU A 411 4.48 21.99 13.16
C LEU A 411 5.58 22.36 12.15
N THR A 412 6.65 23.03 12.60
CA THR A 412 7.84 23.27 11.77
C THR A 412 8.55 21.95 11.46
N ARG A 413 8.73 21.08 12.45
CA ARG A 413 9.26 19.71 12.24
C ARG A 413 8.35 18.89 11.31
N LEU A 414 7.03 19.04 11.38
CA LEU A 414 6.11 18.40 10.45
C LEU A 414 6.37 18.90 9.02
N CYS A 415 6.53 20.22 8.83
CA CYS A 415 6.86 20.80 7.53
C CYS A 415 8.15 20.22 6.96
N GLU A 416 9.19 20.00 7.77
CA GLU A 416 10.45 19.39 7.33
C GLU A 416 10.28 17.95 6.80
N ASN A 417 9.40 17.17 7.41
CA ASN A 417 9.26 15.72 7.17
C ASN A 417 8.19 15.33 6.15
N VAL A 418 7.33 16.26 5.77
CA VAL A 418 6.30 16.04 4.75
C VAL A 418 6.92 16.14 3.36
N THR A 419 6.58 15.22 2.47
CA THR A 419 7.03 15.21 1.07
C THR A 419 5.89 15.49 0.09
N GLY A 420 6.22 16.12 -1.05
CA GLY A 420 5.26 16.51 -2.08
C GLY A 420 4.72 17.93 -1.91
N ALA A 421 4.63 18.68 -3.01
CA ALA A 421 4.29 20.12 -3.00
C ALA A 421 2.92 20.41 -2.37
N ALA A 422 1.90 19.59 -2.65
CA ALA A 422 0.56 19.77 -2.08
C ALA A 422 0.52 19.52 -0.56
N ASN A 423 1.28 18.53 -0.10
CA ASN A 423 1.37 18.21 1.33
C ASN A 423 2.19 19.28 2.07
N LYS A 424 3.31 19.75 1.49
CA LYS A 424 4.10 20.89 2.01
C LYS A 424 3.23 22.14 2.20
N ARG A 425 2.42 22.51 1.19
CA ARG A 425 1.45 23.61 1.31
C ARG A 425 0.44 23.36 2.42
N SER A 426 -0.04 22.13 2.58
CA SER A 426 -1.01 21.80 3.64
C SER A 426 -0.39 21.89 5.04
N ALA A 427 0.83 21.38 5.23
CA ALA A 427 1.58 21.54 6.48
C ALA A 427 1.89 23.02 6.78
N ALA A 428 2.28 23.79 5.76
CA ALA A 428 2.53 25.23 5.89
C ALA A 428 1.27 25.98 6.34
N ARG A 429 0.07 25.61 5.87
CA ARG A 429 -1.19 26.21 6.34
C ARG A 429 -1.42 25.99 7.84
N TRP A 430 -1.12 24.81 8.37
CA TRP A 430 -1.22 24.53 9.81
C TRP A 430 -0.25 25.41 10.61
N LEU A 431 1.01 25.50 10.16
CA LEU A 431 2.01 26.33 10.82
C LEU A 431 1.66 27.82 10.73
N ALA A 432 1.24 28.31 9.56
CA ALA A 432 0.81 29.68 9.36
C ALA A 432 -0.33 30.04 10.32
N ALA A 433 -1.38 29.20 10.39
CA ALA A 433 -2.50 29.41 11.31
C ALA A 433 -2.07 29.47 12.78
N CYS A 434 -1.09 28.64 13.17
CA CYS A 434 -0.51 28.65 14.52
C CYS A 434 0.22 29.97 14.81
N VAL A 435 1.17 30.38 13.96
CA VAL A 435 2.01 31.58 14.21
C VAL A 435 1.27 32.90 14.01
N THR A 436 0.17 32.92 13.25
CA THR A 436 -0.71 34.09 13.09
C THR A 436 -1.78 34.16 14.17
N SER A 437 -1.88 33.17 15.05
CA SER A 437 -2.92 33.14 16.08
C SER A 437 -2.68 34.19 17.16
N LEU A 438 -3.77 34.75 17.71
CA LEU A 438 -3.70 35.65 18.85
C LEU A 438 -3.06 34.97 20.08
N ARG A 439 -3.26 33.65 20.23
CA ARG A 439 -2.68 32.86 21.32
C ARG A 439 -1.15 32.84 21.23
N PHE A 440 -0.59 32.61 20.04
CA PHE A 440 0.86 32.67 19.82
C PHE A 440 1.43 34.04 20.17
N GLU A 441 0.80 35.12 19.68
CA GLU A 441 1.23 36.49 20.00
C GLU A 441 1.17 36.76 21.51
N SER A 442 0.07 36.40 22.16
CA SER A 442 -0.17 36.67 23.59
C SER A 442 0.78 35.89 24.48
N GLU A 443 1.00 34.60 24.23
CA GLU A 443 1.94 33.78 25.01
C GLU A 443 3.38 34.26 24.81
N MET A 444 3.78 34.61 23.57
CA MET A 444 5.12 35.13 23.32
C MET A 444 5.35 36.50 23.96
N ARG A 445 4.32 37.34 24.10
CA ARG A 445 4.39 38.63 24.82
C ARG A 445 4.28 38.48 26.34
N GLY A 446 3.59 37.45 26.83
CA GLY A 446 3.28 37.22 28.25
C GLY A 446 4.47 37.00 29.19
N ALA A 447 4.21 36.70 30.46
CA ALA A 447 5.27 36.47 31.45
C ALA A 447 6.14 35.25 31.06
N GLY A 448 7.46 35.35 31.23
CA GLY A 448 8.38 34.28 30.85
C GLY A 448 9.83 34.77 30.71
N PRO A 449 10.62 34.17 29.80
CA PRO A 449 12.03 34.52 29.63
C PRO A 449 12.21 35.98 29.18
N THR A 450 13.42 36.52 29.34
CA THR A 450 13.74 37.90 28.96
C THR A 450 13.44 38.17 27.48
N ALA A 451 13.16 39.43 27.13
CA ALA A 451 12.86 39.82 25.75
C ALA A 451 13.95 39.38 24.76
N ALA A 452 15.23 39.50 25.16
CA ALA A 452 16.35 39.01 24.35
C ALA A 452 16.29 37.50 24.07
N ARG A 453 15.91 36.69 25.07
CA ARG A 453 15.76 35.25 24.90
C ARG A 453 14.56 34.90 24.02
N LYS A 454 13.44 35.61 24.16
CA LYS A 454 12.25 35.44 23.30
C LYS A 454 12.57 35.74 21.83
N LEU A 455 13.29 36.83 21.56
CA LEU A 455 13.74 37.16 20.21
C LEU A 455 14.67 36.08 19.64
N GLN A 456 15.56 35.52 20.45
CA GLN A 456 16.43 34.42 20.02
C GLN A 456 15.64 33.15 19.66
N ILE A 457 14.62 32.81 20.44
CA ILE A 457 13.72 31.68 20.16
C ILE A 457 12.97 31.90 18.84
N LEU A 458 12.39 33.08 18.63
CA LEU A 458 11.69 33.40 17.37
C LEU A 458 12.65 33.41 16.18
N ALA A 459 13.89 33.85 16.36
CA ALA A 459 14.93 33.78 15.33
C ALA A 459 15.25 32.31 14.96
N GLN A 460 15.34 31.43 15.95
CA GLN A 460 15.55 30.00 15.73
C GLN A 460 14.37 29.37 14.98
N LEU A 461 13.13 29.65 15.40
CA LEU A 461 11.93 29.18 14.72
C LEU A 461 11.90 29.64 13.24
N GLN A 462 12.17 30.92 12.98
CA GLN A 462 12.21 31.47 11.61
C GLN A 462 13.31 30.81 10.76
N ARG A 463 14.46 30.45 11.34
CA ARG A 463 15.51 29.69 10.63
C ARG A 463 15.05 28.28 10.29
N SER A 464 14.39 27.58 11.22
CA SER A 464 13.84 26.25 10.97
C SER A 464 12.78 26.27 9.85
N VAL A 465 11.91 27.30 9.82
CA VAL A 465 10.95 27.49 8.72
C VAL A 465 11.64 27.62 7.37
N ARG A 466 12.74 28.37 7.29
CA ARG A 466 13.53 28.50 6.04
C ARG A 466 14.22 27.19 5.65
N ALA A 467 14.60 26.36 6.63
CA ALA A 467 15.19 25.05 6.38
C ALA A 467 14.14 23.99 5.95
N ALA A 468 12.85 24.22 6.21
CA ALA A 468 11.78 23.27 5.92
C ALA A 468 11.45 23.10 4.42
N ALA A 469 12.13 23.82 3.52
CA ALA A 469 11.93 23.75 2.07
C ALA A 469 10.45 23.89 1.65
N LEU A 470 9.79 24.91 2.21
CA LEU A 470 8.44 25.33 1.80
C LEU A 470 8.51 26.15 0.51
N SER A 471 7.36 26.54 -0.05
CA SER A 471 7.35 27.51 -1.16
C SER A 471 7.87 28.87 -0.69
N ASP A 472 8.40 29.69 -1.59
CA ASP A 472 8.89 31.04 -1.25
C ASP A 472 7.78 31.87 -0.59
N HIS A 473 6.56 31.81 -1.15
CA HIS A 473 5.38 32.48 -0.60
C HIS A 473 5.07 32.05 0.85
N ASP A 474 5.00 30.74 1.10
CA ASP A 474 4.70 30.23 2.45
C ASP A 474 5.83 30.58 3.44
N THR A 475 7.08 30.50 2.99
CA THR A 475 8.27 30.83 3.80
C THR A 475 8.28 32.31 4.20
N GLU A 476 7.97 33.20 3.26
CA GLU A 476 7.88 34.64 3.50
C GLU A 476 6.69 34.99 4.40
N GLN A 477 5.52 34.38 4.17
CA GLN A 477 4.33 34.61 4.99
C GLN A 477 4.55 34.21 6.45
N ILE A 478 5.00 32.98 6.69
CA ILE A 478 5.23 32.45 8.04
C ILE A 478 6.39 33.19 8.71
N GLY A 479 7.49 33.41 7.97
CA GLY A 479 8.64 34.15 8.46
C GLY A 479 8.30 35.59 8.82
N GLY A 480 7.49 36.26 8.01
CA GLY A 480 6.99 37.61 8.26
C GLY A 480 6.12 37.69 9.51
N ALA A 481 5.19 36.76 9.70
CA ALA A 481 4.35 36.68 10.90
C ALA A 481 5.18 36.55 12.19
N ILE A 482 6.18 35.65 12.19
CA ILE A 482 7.13 35.50 13.31
C ILE A 482 7.91 36.81 13.55
N GLY A 483 8.33 37.47 12.47
CA GLY A 483 9.03 38.76 12.51
C GLY A 483 8.20 39.89 13.13
N VAL A 484 6.91 39.95 12.83
CA VAL A 484 5.97 40.94 13.40
C VAL A 484 5.87 40.77 14.93
N VAL A 485 5.70 39.54 15.42
CA VAL A 485 5.67 39.25 16.87
C VAL A 485 6.99 39.63 17.54
N GLY A 486 8.13 39.31 16.92
CA GLY A 486 9.44 39.74 17.39
C GLY A 486 9.57 41.27 17.43
N GLY A 487 9.02 41.96 16.43
CA GLY A 487 8.90 43.41 16.39
C GLY A 487 8.13 43.97 17.60
N THR A 488 7.00 43.39 17.96
CA THR A 488 6.21 43.85 19.12
C THR A 488 7.00 43.67 20.43
N ILE A 489 7.62 42.50 20.64
CA ILE A 489 8.44 42.20 21.83
C ILE A 489 9.61 43.16 21.97
N GLU A 490 10.32 43.43 20.87
CA GLU A 490 11.46 44.35 20.89
C GLU A 490 11.01 45.77 21.22
N ALA A 491 9.88 46.23 20.67
CA ALA A 491 9.35 47.57 20.89
C ALA A 491 8.91 47.81 22.34
N GLU A 492 8.26 46.82 22.96
CA GLU A 492 7.84 46.86 24.36
C GLU A 492 9.04 46.88 25.32
N ALA A 493 10.05 46.03 25.04
CA ALA A 493 11.26 45.96 25.85
C ALA A 493 12.25 47.10 25.57
N LYS A 494 12.11 47.82 24.45
CA LYS A 494 13.07 48.82 23.94
C LYS A 494 14.50 48.28 23.86
N LEU A 495 14.66 47.01 23.49
CA LEU A 495 15.93 46.28 23.62
C LEU A 495 17.04 46.92 22.77
N THR A 496 16.74 47.33 21.54
CA THR A 496 17.73 48.00 20.66
C THR A 496 18.25 49.30 21.28
N THR A 497 17.35 50.08 21.88
CA THR A 497 17.70 51.34 22.56
C THR A 497 18.52 51.07 23.84
N GLN A 498 18.16 50.04 24.61
CA GLN A 498 18.91 49.65 25.81
C GLN A 498 20.33 49.19 25.46
N LEU A 499 20.50 48.38 24.41
CA LEU A 499 21.82 47.94 23.93
C LEU A 499 22.69 49.10 23.48
N ALA A 500 22.11 50.10 22.80
CA ALA A 500 22.86 51.29 22.39
C ALA A 500 23.36 52.13 23.59
N ARG A 501 22.55 52.20 24.67
CA ARG A 501 22.83 52.97 25.88
C ARG A 501 23.61 52.20 26.95
N ALA A 502 23.80 50.89 26.80
CA ALA A 502 24.47 50.05 27.79
C ALA A 502 25.87 50.59 28.17
N PRO A 503 26.36 50.40 29.40
CA PRO A 503 27.72 50.80 29.79
C PRO A 503 28.75 49.77 29.28
N ALA A 504 28.87 49.62 27.95
CA ALA A 504 29.75 48.66 27.29
C ALA A 504 30.60 49.35 26.20
N PRO A 505 31.79 48.80 25.86
CA PRO A 505 32.59 49.28 24.73
C PRO A 505 31.82 49.31 23.42
N ILE A 506 32.07 50.32 22.59
CA ILE A 506 31.38 50.53 21.30
C ILE A 506 31.44 49.29 20.38
N PRO A 507 32.57 48.58 20.23
CA PRO A 507 32.63 47.37 19.41
C PRO A 507 31.68 46.26 19.90
N GLN A 508 31.49 46.13 21.22
CA GLN A 508 30.58 45.13 21.79
C GLN A 508 29.11 45.51 21.54
N LYS A 509 28.77 46.80 21.66
CA LYS A 509 27.43 47.31 21.32
C LYS A 509 27.10 47.10 19.85
N LEU A 510 28.03 47.45 18.96
CA LEU A 510 27.88 47.23 17.52
C LEU A 510 27.73 45.74 17.21
N SER A 511 28.53 44.87 17.82
CA SER A 511 28.38 43.42 17.66
C SER A 511 26.99 42.94 18.07
N ALA A 512 26.46 43.40 19.21
CA ALA A 512 25.14 42.99 19.68
C ALA A 512 24.00 43.46 18.75
N LEU A 513 24.06 44.71 18.28
CA LEU A 513 23.08 45.26 17.32
C LEU A 513 23.18 44.56 15.96
N LEU A 514 24.38 44.26 15.49
CA LEU A 514 24.60 43.56 14.23
C LEU A 514 24.13 42.10 14.28
N ARG A 515 24.29 41.40 15.41
CA ARG A 515 23.74 40.04 15.60
C ARG A 515 22.19 40.03 15.58
N LEU A 516 21.55 41.06 16.13
CA LEU A 516 20.10 41.24 15.99
C LEU A 516 19.71 41.50 14.53
N ALA A 517 20.44 42.37 13.83
CA ALA A 517 20.17 42.70 12.43
C ALA A 517 20.45 41.55 11.45
N ALA A 518 21.41 40.68 11.77
CA ALA A 518 21.79 39.52 10.94
C ALA A 518 20.86 38.30 11.12
N GLY A 519 19.82 38.40 11.96
CA GLY A 519 18.93 37.27 12.21
C GLY A 519 19.48 36.22 13.19
N GLU A 520 20.58 36.53 13.91
CA GLU A 520 21.18 35.58 14.85
C GLU A 520 20.39 35.52 16.16
N THR A 521 20.07 36.70 16.71
CA THR A 521 19.45 36.87 18.03
C THR A 521 18.06 37.53 18.00
N ALA A 522 17.57 37.92 16.82
CA ALA A 522 16.19 38.35 16.58
C ALA A 522 15.71 37.83 15.22
N PRO A 523 14.41 37.57 15.04
CA PRO A 523 13.88 37.21 13.74
C PRO A 523 14.02 38.40 12.76
N PHE A 524 14.21 38.10 11.48
CA PHE A 524 14.10 39.09 10.42
C PHE A 524 12.71 39.73 10.42
N GLY A 525 12.66 41.02 10.11
CA GLY A 525 11.46 41.87 10.22
C GLY A 525 11.72 43.10 11.09
N PRO A 526 10.68 43.71 11.68
CA PRO A 526 10.78 45.03 12.32
C PRO A 526 11.84 45.14 13.43
N ALA A 527 12.07 44.08 14.21
CA ALA A 527 13.10 44.06 15.25
C ALA A 527 14.52 44.12 14.67
N ALA A 528 14.80 43.32 13.63
CA ALA A 528 16.08 43.33 12.93
C ALA A 528 16.31 44.67 12.20
N ASP A 529 15.27 45.23 11.59
CA ASP A 529 15.33 46.53 10.88
C ASP A 529 15.66 47.68 11.84
N ARG A 530 15.08 47.70 13.03
CA ARG A 530 15.41 48.70 14.07
C ARG A 530 16.84 48.54 14.58
N ALA A 531 17.28 47.30 14.81
CA ALA A 531 18.67 47.02 15.18
C ALA A 531 19.66 47.48 14.10
N LYS A 532 19.32 47.26 12.82
CA LYS A 532 20.10 47.71 11.65
C LYS A 532 20.18 49.24 11.60
N ALA A 533 19.05 49.94 11.75
CA ALA A 533 19.02 51.40 11.77
C ALA A 533 19.87 51.97 12.91
N GLU A 534 19.79 51.37 14.10
CA GLU A 534 20.55 51.80 15.27
C GLU A 534 22.05 51.52 15.13
N ALA A 535 22.43 50.39 14.53
CA ALA A 535 23.81 50.09 14.19
C ALA A 535 24.38 51.12 13.20
N ILE A 536 23.64 51.46 12.13
CA ILE A 536 24.04 52.51 11.17
C ILE A 536 24.24 53.85 11.89
N ARG A 537 23.31 54.22 12.77
CA ARG A 537 23.40 55.46 13.56
C ARG A 537 24.66 55.48 14.41
N MET A 538 24.99 54.36 15.07
CA MET A 538 26.20 54.21 15.88
C MET A 538 27.48 54.26 15.03
N PHE A 539 27.52 53.61 13.86
CA PHE A 539 28.66 53.70 12.93
C PHE A 539 28.93 55.12 12.40
N ARG A 540 27.90 55.96 12.30
CA ARG A 540 28.03 57.36 11.88
C ARG A 540 28.54 58.27 13.00
N ALA A 541 28.53 57.84 14.26
CA ALA A 541 29.01 58.63 15.38
C ALA A 541 30.54 58.79 15.34
N PRO A 542 31.08 60.00 15.61
CA PRO A 542 32.52 60.26 15.55
C PRO A 542 33.31 59.43 16.57
N GLU A 543 32.76 59.22 17.76
CA GLU A 543 33.34 58.38 18.83
C GLU A 543 33.47 56.91 18.41
N ALA A 544 32.49 56.39 17.67
CA ALA A 544 32.53 55.02 17.17
C ALA A 544 33.59 54.85 16.09
N ARG A 545 33.74 55.83 15.19
CA ARG A 545 34.81 55.82 14.17
C ARG A 545 36.19 55.86 14.81
N ALA A 546 36.37 56.68 15.85
CA ALA A 546 37.63 56.76 16.61
C ALA A 546 37.93 55.46 17.38
N SER A 547 36.92 54.84 17.99
CA SER A 547 37.08 53.55 18.70
C SER A 547 37.39 52.38 17.76
N LEU A 548 36.81 52.38 16.56
CA LEU A 548 37.02 51.32 15.57
C LEU A 548 38.36 51.48 14.82
N SER A 549 38.85 52.71 14.64
CA SER A 549 40.18 52.96 14.07
C SER A 549 41.31 52.62 15.05
N ALA A 550 41.05 52.70 16.36
CA ALA A 550 42.02 52.35 17.41
C ALA A 550 42.27 50.83 17.56
N SER A 551 41.32 49.98 17.15
CA SER A 551 41.40 48.52 17.30
C SER A 551 41.01 47.78 16.00
N PRO A 552 41.88 47.75 14.98
CA PRO A 552 41.58 47.17 13.67
C PRO A 552 41.19 45.68 13.69
N GLU A 553 41.71 44.93 14.66
CA GLU A 553 41.43 43.49 14.82
C GLU A 553 39.95 43.21 15.16
N THR A 554 39.28 44.16 15.81
CA THR A 554 37.85 44.04 16.17
C THR A 554 36.90 44.26 14.98
N LEU A 555 37.41 44.77 13.85
CA LEU A 555 36.62 45.01 12.63
C LEU A 555 36.35 43.74 11.83
N VAL A 556 37.21 42.71 11.92
CA VAL A 556 37.07 41.49 11.11
C VAL A 556 35.77 40.75 11.42
N PRO A 557 35.40 40.46 12.68
CA PRO A 557 34.12 39.83 13.00
C PRO A 557 32.91 40.71 12.68
N LEU A 558 33.05 42.03 12.81
CA LEU A 558 31.98 42.99 12.52
C LEU A 558 31.69 43.06 11.01
N LYS A 559 32.70 42.95 10.14
CA LYS A 559 32.51 42.91 8.68
C LYS A 559 31.64 41.73 8.24
N THR A 560 31.87 40.54 8.81
CA THR A 560 31.05 39.35 8.53
C THR A 560 29.59 39.59 8.92
N LEU A 561 29.35 40.15 10.11
CA LEU A 561 28.00 40.48 10.58
C LEU A 561 27.35 41.62 9.77
N MET A 562 28.11 42.62 9.34
CA MET A 562 27.63 43.69 8.46
C MET A 562 27.18 43.14 7.10
N ARG A 563 27.90 42.17 6.54
CA ARG A 563 27.49 41.51 5.30
C ARG A 563 26.21 40.71 5.50
N ALA A 564 26.12 39.94 6.59
CA ALA A 564 24.93 39.18 6.95
C ALA A 564 23.70 40.08 7.23
N ALA A 565 23.90 41.27 7.79
CA ALA A 565 22.84 42.28 8.00
C ALA A 565 22.51 43.10 6.73
N GLY A 566 23.18 42.86 5.61
CA GLY A 566 22.99 43.61 4.36
C GLY A 566 23.39 45.08 4.48
N LEU A 567 24.48 45.37 5.18
CA LEU A 567 25.09 46.70 5.37
C LEU A 567 26.39 46.90 4.57
N ALA A 568 26.97 45.83 4.03
CA ALA A 568 28.17 45.83 3.19
C ALA A 568 28.01 44.77 2.10
N ALA A 569 28.51 45.05 0.89
CA ALA A 569 28.53 44.12 -0.25
C ALA A 569 29.62 43.03 -0.08
#